data_AF-A0AA96UJZ6-F1
#
_entry.id   AF-A0AA96UJZ6-F1
#
_cell.length_a   1.000
_cell.length_b   1.000
_cell.length_c   1.000
_cell.angle_alpha   90.00
_cell.angle_beta   90.00
_cell.angle_gamma   90.00
#
_symmetry.space_group_name_H-M   'P 1'
#
loop_
_entity.id
_entity.type
_entity.pdbx_description
1 polymer ?
#
loop_
_entity_poly.entity_id
_entity_poly.type
_entity_poly.pdbx_seq_one_letter_code
_entity_poly.pdbx_strand_id
1 'polypeptide(L)'
;MVTHPVPYVASITVSVPNNMSPELVTWEPCPEPVVMLGGLEITACEDLHGVLRSEGMRTARTFRTFTKRYPSFRLEAREVRSGRLVGMAEWVWSDQLGQYRQWDVFTGCEWGEHGWLPALLDELANGEDGAERAAAA
;
A
#
# COMPACT_ATOMS: atom_id res chain seq x y z
N MET A 1 -1.75 17.29 6.20
CA MET A 1 -2.09 15.98 6.80
C MET A 1 -3.50 15.64 6.39
N VAL A 2 -3.69 14.59 5.59
CA VAL A 2 -5.00 14.05 5.24
C VAL A 2 -5.29 12.91 6.21
N THR A 3 -6.30 13.10 7.06
CA THR A 3 -6.76 12.13 8.05
C THR A 3 -7.95 11.36 7.51
N HIS A 4 -8.04 10.07 7.80
CA HIS A 4 -9.17 9.25 7.37
C HIS A 4 -10.37 9.49 8.28
N PRO A 5 -11.59 9.67 7.72
CA PRO A 5 -12.81 9.79 8.54
C PRO A 5 -13.13 8.48 9.26
N VAL A 6 -12.68 7.34 8.71
CA VAL A 6 -12.83 6.02 9.29
C VAL A 6 -11.47 5.30 9.22
N PRO A 7 -10.90 4.87 10.36
CA PRO A 7 -9.68 4.07 10.35
C PRO A 7 -9.97 2.72 9.67
N TYR A 8 -8.95 2.17 9.00
CA TYR A 8 -9.07 0.86 8.38
C TYR A 8 -7.85 0.00 8.69
N VAL A 9 -7.99 -1.30 8.50
CA VAL A 9 -6.92 -2.27 8.70
C VAL A 9 -6.31 -2.63 7.34
N ALA A 10 -5.00 -2.43 7.20
CA ALA A 10 -4.25 -2.81 6.01
C ALA A 10 -3.43 -4.09 6.25
N SER A 11 -3.38 -4.97 5.26
CA SER A 11 -2.38 -6.04 5.18
C SER A 11 -1.29 -5.64 4.18
N ILE A 12 -0.04 -5.98 4.50
CA ILE A 12 1.10 -5.75 3.61
C ILE A 12 1.55 -7.08 3.02
N THR A 13 1.55 -7.17 1.69
CA THR A 13 2.13 -8.29 0.95
C THR A 13 3.38 -7.84 0.19
N VAL A 14 4.24 -8.80 -0.12
CA VAL A 14 5.45 -8.57 -0.93
C VAL A 14 5.23 -9.24 -2.28
N SER A 15 5.44 -8.50 -3.35
CA SER A 15 5.49 -9.01 -4.73
C SER A 15 6.86 -8.80 -5.35
N VAL A 16 7.22 -9.67 -6.28
CA VAL A 16 8.49 -9.66 -7.03
C VAL A 16 8.20 -9.64 -8.52
N PRO A 17 9.10 -9.10 -9.35
CA PRO A 17 8.92 -9.14 -10.79
C PRO A 17 8.95 -10.60 -11.28
N ASN A 18 7.92 -10.97 -12.03
CA ASN A 18 7.88 -12.22 -12.74
C ASN A 18 8.85 -12.15 -13.93
N ASN A 19 9.91 -12.96 -13.86
CA ASN A 19 10.95 -13.00 -14.89
C ASN A 19 10.59 -13.86 -16.11
N MET A 20 9.35 -14.34 -16.23
CA MET A 20 8.92 -15.19 -17.35
C MET A 20 8.59 -14.43 -18.64
N SER A 21 8.45 -13.10 -18.61
CA SER A 21 8.27 -12.29 -19.82
C SER A 21 9.07 -10.98 -19.75
N PRO A 22 10.11 -10.82 -20.58
CA PRO A 22 10.94 -9.61 -20.58
C PRO A 22 10.22 -8.36 -21.14
N GLU A 23 9.09 -8.53 -21.82
CA GLU A 23 8.35 -7.41 -22.45
C GLU A 23 7.31 -6.78 -21.53
N LEU A 24 6.88 -7.48 -20.47
CA LEU A 24 5.88 -6.99 -19.51
C LEU A 24 6.29 -7.41 -18.10
N VAL A 25 6.72 -6.43 -17.30
CA VAL A 25 6.94 -6.64 -15.87
C VAL A 25 5.59 -6.87 -15.21
N THR A 26 5.29 -8.14 -14.93
CA THR A 26 4.17 -8.52 -14.07
C THR A 26 4.68 -8.76 -12.67
N TRP A 27 3.87 -8.42 -11.66
CA TRP A 27 4.23 -8.60 -10.26
C TRP A 27 3.50 -9.82 -9.72
N GLU A 28 4.24 -10.73 -9.12
CA GLU A 28 3.70 -11.95 -8.53
C GLU A 28 3.99 -12.01 -7.03
N PRO A 29 3.14 -12.70 -6.24
CA PRO A 29 3.41 -12.90 -4.82
C PRO A 29 4.80 -13.48 -4.60
N CYS A 30 5.56 -12.92 -3.65
CA CYS A 30 6.86 -13.43 -3.32
C CYS A 30 6.73 -14.86 -2.73
N PRO A 31 7.40 -15.87 -3.31
CA PRO A 31 7.33 -17.25 -2.81
C PRO A 31 8.21 -17.47 -1.57
N GLU A 32 9.13 -16.55 -1.29
CA GLU A 32 10.03 -16.66 -0.14
C GLU A 32 9.27 -16.38 1.16
N PRO A 33 9.67 -16.98 2.29
CA PRO A 33 9.07 -16.72 3.59
C PRO A 33 9.46 -15.32 4.07
N VAL A 34 8.77 -14.30 3.55
CA VAL A 34 8.89 -12.93 4.03
C VAL A 34 7.91 -12.71 5.17
N VAL A 35 8.32 -11.94 6.17
CA VAL A 35 7.44 -11.55 7.28
C VAL A 35 6.34 -10.66 6.70
N MET A 36 5.15 -11.23 6.50
CA MET A 36 3.95 -10.44 6.23
C MET A 36 3.47 -9.83 7.53
N LEU A 37 3.35 -8.51 7.57
CA LEU A 37 2.65 -7.87 8.67
C LEU A 37 1.15 -8.01 8.43
N GLY A 38 0.50 -8.74 9.33
CA GLY A 38 -0.94 -8.77 9.43
C GLY A 38 -1.45 -7.50 10.10
N GLY A 39 -2.46 -6.89 9.48
CA GLY A 39 -3.40 -5.96 10.09
C GLY A 39 -2.81 -4.77 10.83
N LEU A 40 -2.45 -3.72 10.08
CA LEU A 40 -2.06 -2.43 10.62
C LEU A 40 -3.23 -1.46 10.55
N GLU A 41 -3.60 -0.87 11.68
CA GLU A 41 -4.58 0.21 11.71
C GLU A 41 -3.98 1.47 11.09
N ILE A 42 -4.65 2.03 10.09
CA ILE A 42 -4.22 3.22 9.36
C ILE A 42 -5.23 4.33 9.60
N THR A 43 -4.79 5.39 10.27
CA THR A 43 -5.64 6.53 10.67
C THR A 43 -5.38 7.76 9.82
N ALA A 44 -4.19 7.87 9.22
CA ALA A 44 -3.78 8.93 8.33
C ALA A 44 -2.91 8.40 7.19
N CYS A 45 -2.81 9.21 6.13
CA CYS A 45 -2.01 8.90 4.96
C CYS A 45 -0.50 8.82 5.25
N GLU A 46 -0.04 9.66 6.18
CA GLU A 46 1.34 9.65 6.66
C GLU A 46 1.69 8.35 7.38
N ASP A 47 0.71 7.73 8.07
CA ASP A 47 0.88 6.41 8.70
C ASP A 47 1.21 5.36 7.64
N LEU A 48 0.48 5.38 6.51
CA LEU A 48 0.69 4.40 5.44
C LEU A 48 2.06 4.58 4.76
N HIS A 49 2.49 5.82 4.51
CA HIS A 49 3.86 6.08 4.03
C HIS A 49 4.91 5.57 5.04
N GLY A 50 4.70 5.84 6.33
CA GLY A 50 5.56 5.38 7.41
C GLY A 50 5.68 3.86 7.45
N VAL A 51 4.55 3.16 7.37
CA VAL A 51 4.45 1.70 7.32
C VAL A 51 5.16 1.13 6.10
N LEU A 52 4.85 1.63 4.89
CA LEU A 52 5.48 1.15 3.66
C LEU A 52 7.00 1.36 3.69
N ARG A 53 7.46 2.46 4.28
CA ARG A 53 8.88 2.71 4.46
C ARG A 53 9.51 1.78 5.49
N SER A 54 8.90 1.61 6.67
CA SER A 54 9.44 0.77 7.74
C SER A 54 9.53 -0.69 7.32
N GLU A 55 8.47 -1.21 6.71
CA GLU A 55 8.42 -2.58 6.21
C GLU A 55 9.30 -2.76 4.99
N GLY A 56 9.38 -1.76 4.12
CA GLY A 56 10.29 -1.80 2.97
C GLY A 56 11.74 -1.93 3.41
N MET A 57 12.17 -1.19 4.44
CA MET A 57 13.52 -1.34 5.01
C MET A 57 13.75 -2.71 5.66
N ARG A 58 12.73 -3.31 6.31
CA ARG A 58 12.84 -4.65 6.89
C ARG A 58 12.96 -5.71 5.79
N THR A 59 12.06 -5.68 4.81
CA THR A 59 12.07 -6.57 3.65
C THR A 59 13.36 -6.43 2.87
N ALA A 60 13.86 -5.22 2.64
CA ALA A 60 15.15 -4.97 1.98
C ALA A 60 16.33 -5.66 2.66
N ARG A 61 16.35 -5.75 4.00
CA ARG A 61 17.39 -6.47 4.74
C ARG A 61 17.31 -7.97 4.52
N THR A 62 16.11 -8.54 4.47
CA THR A 62 15.90 -9.95 4.12
C THR A 62 16.27 -10.22 2.67
N PHE A 63 15.90 -9.33 1.76
CA PHE A 63 16.11 -9.46 0.32
C PHE A 63 17.58 -9.31 -0.11
N ARG A 64 18.45 -8.77 0.75
CA ARG A 64 19.89 -8.67 0.48
C ARG A 64 20.55 -9.98 0.09
N THR A 65 20.03 -11.12 0.54
CA THR A 65 20.55 -12.45 0.15
C THR A 65 20.00 -12.95 -1.19
N PHE A 66 18.99 -12.29 -1.75
CA PHE A 66 18.26 -12.69 -2.96
C PHE A 66 18.41 -11.69 -4.11
N THR A 67 19.31 -10.71 -4.02
CA THR A 67 19.43 -9.58 -4.96
C THR A 67 19.62 -10.00 -6.41
N LYS A 68 20.35 -11.09 -6.67
CA LYS A 68 20.54 -11.65 -8.02
C LYS A 68 19.26 -12.22 -8.62
N ARG A 69 18.35 -12.71 -7.78
CA ARG A 69 17.07 -13.30 -8.20
C ARG A 69 15.99 -12.22 -8.30
N TYR A 70 15.99 -11.28 -7.36
CA TYR A 70 14.99 -10.21 -7.25
C TYR A 70 15.70 -8.85 -7.22
N PRO A 71 16.03 -8.26 -8.38
CA PRO A 71 16.66 -6.93 -8.43
C PRO A 71 15.73 -5.83 -7.92
N SER A 72 14.43 -6.10 -7.85
CA SER A 72 13.43 -5.25 -7.22
C SER A 72 12.38 -6.10 -6.49
N PHE A 73 11.65 -5.46 -5.58
CA PHE A 73 10.44 -5.99 -4.97
C PHE A 73 9.46 -4.85 -4.74
N ARG A 74 8.20 -5.19 -4.51
CA ARG A 74 7.13 -4.24 -4.26
C ARG A 74 6.38 -4.65 -3.00
N LEU A 75 6.06 -3.66 -2.18
CA LEU A 75 5.10 -3.80 -1.10
C LEU A 75 3.75 -3.33 -1.60
N GLU A 76 2.72 -4.12 -1.33
CA GLU A 76 1.33 -3.76 -1.60
C GLU A 76 0.57 -3.72 -0.27
N ALA A 77 0.01 -2.57 0.04
CA ALA A 77 -0.91 -2.41 1.15
C ALA A 77 -2.34 -2.55 0.63
N ARG A 78 -3.09 -3.50 1.18
CA ARG A 78 -4.49 -3.71 0.84
C ARG A 78 -5.38 -3.60 2.07
N GLU A 79 -6.50 -2.90 1.93
CA GLU A 79 -7.51 -2.87 2.99
C GLU A 79 -8.08 -4.28 3.16
N VAL A 80 -8.03 -4.80 4.38
CA VAL A 80 -8.41 -6.19 4.68
C VAL A 80 -9.87 -6.48 4.32
N ARG A 81 -10.78 -5.52 4.52
CA ARG A 81 -12.22 -5.72 4.30
C ARG A 81 -12.58 -5.71 2.82
N SER A 82 -12.06 -4.75 2.05
CA SER A 82 -12.45 -4.54 0.65
C SER A 82 -11.48 -5.17 -0.36
N GLY A 83 -10.26 -5.51 0.05
CA GLY A 83 -9.18 -5.95 -0.82
C GLY A 83 -8.58 -4.84 -1.70
N ARG A 84 -9.06 -3.60 -1.58
CA ARG A 84 -8.58 -2.46 -2.38
C ARG A 84 -7.12 -2.18 -2.11
N LEU A 85 -6.37 -1.85 -3.16
CA LEU A 85 -5.00 -1.37 -3.02
C LEU A 85 -5.05 0.05 -2.45
N VAL A 86 -4.52 0.21 -1.24
CA VAL A 86 -4.54 1.48 -0.51
C VAL A 86 -3.18 2.15 -0.50
N GLY A 87 -2.12 1.41 -0.80
CA GLY A 87 -0.78 1.94 -0.98
C GLY A 87 0.16 0.90 -1.56
N MET A 88 1.30 1.39 -2.07
CA MET A 88 2.32 0.57 -2.69
C MET A 88 3.67 1.25 -2.54
N ALA A 89 4.74 0.48 -2.39
CA ALA A 89 6.09 1.01 -2.49
C ALA A 89 7.00 0.04 -3.24
N GLU A 90 7.69 0.52 -4.26
CA GLU A 90 8.67 -0.25 -5.01
C GLU A 90 10.07 0.00 -4.47
N TRP A 91 10.86 -1.07 -4.39
CA TRP A 91 12.23 -1.06 -3.89
C TRP A 91 13.14 -1.72 -4.91
N VAL A 92 14.23 -1.03 -5.26
CA VAL A 92 15.17 -1.45 -6.30
C VAL A 92 16.57 -1.53 -5.74
N TRP A 93 17.28 -2.61 -6.06
CA TRP A 93 18.68 -2.78 -5.67
C TRP A 93 19.57 -1.74 -6.35
N SER A 94 20.41 -1.07 -5.57
CA SER A 94 21.42 -0.14 -6.08
C SER A 94 22.80 -0.74 -5.88
N ASP A 95 23.46 -1.13 -6.98
CA ASP A 95 24.84 -1.64 -6.93
C ASP A 95 25.83 -0.60 -6.40
N GLN A 96 25.60 0.68 -6.70
CA GLN A 96 26.44 1.79 -6.21
C GLN A 96 26.44 1.89 -4.68
N LEU A 97 25.30 1.64 -4.04
CA LEU A 97 25.15 1.75 -2.59
C LEU A 97 25.16 0.38 -1.89
N GLY A 98 25.19 -0.71 -2.65
CA GLY A 98 25.08 -2.08 -2.14
C GLY A 98 23.81 -2.29 -1.31
N GLN A 99 22.70 -1.62 -1.63
CA GLN A 99 21.45 -1.73 -0.88
C GLN A 99 20.21 -1.45 -1.73
N TYR A 100 19.06 -1.98 -1.32
CA TYR A 100 17.78 -1.56 -1.88
C TYR A 100 17.48 -0.12 -1.50
N ARG A 101 16.86 0.61 -2.43
CA ARG A 101 16.31 1.94 -2.24
C ARG A 101 14.85 1.93 -2.61
N GLN A 102 14.05 2.68 -1.87
CA GLN A 102 12.71 3.01 -2.30
C GLN A 102 12.80 3.83 -3.60
N TRP A 103 12.07 3.37 -4.62
CA TRP A 103 12.06 3.97 -5.95
C TRP A 103 10.76 4.75 -6.18
N ASP A 104 9.62 4.08 -5.99
CA ASP A 104 8.30 4.65 -6.19
C ASP A 104 7.42 4.39 -4.97
N VAL A 105 6.52 5.32 -4.67
CA VAL A 105 5.56 5.20 -3.58
C VAL A 105 4.22 5.78 -4.00
N PHE A 106 3.19 4.99 -3.79
CA PHE A 106 1.81 5.37 -4.01
C PHE A 106 1.05 5.21 -2.70
N THR A 107 0.20 6.17 -2.38
CA THR A 107 -0.87 6.01 -1.38
C THR A 107 -2.18 6.48 -1.99
N GLY A 108 -3.24 5.69 -1.85
CA GLY A 108 -4.57 6.02 -2.39
C GLY A 108 -5.15 7.31 -1.80
N CYS A 109 -4.55 7.79 -0.71
CA CYS A 109 -4.77 9.09 -0.09
C CYS A 109 -4.67 10.27 -1.05
N GLU A 110 -3.71 10.24 -1.98
CA GLU A 110 -3.48 11.32 -2.93
C GLU A 110 -4.66 11.51 -3.91
N TRP A 111 -5.56 10.53 -3.99
CA TRP A 111 -6.65 10.46 -4.96
C TRP A 111 -8.04 10.52 -4.33
N GLY A 112 -8.15 10.80 -3.02
CA GLY A 112 -9.43 10.88 -2.32
C GLY A 112 -10.19 9.53 -2.23
N GLU A 113 -9.52 8.41 -2.52
CA GLU A 113 -10.15 7.08 -2.57
C GLU A 113 -10.48 6.50 -1.18
N HIS A 114 -10.13 7.19 -0.10
CA HIS A 114 -10.28 6.75 1.29
C HIS A 114 -11.48 7.37 2.01
N GLY A 115 -12.63 7.37 1.34
CA GLY A 115 -13.92 7.57 2.00
C GLY A 115 -14.51 8.95 1.80
N TRP A 116 -15.29 9.08 0.75
CA TRP A 116 -16.52 9.87 0.81
C TRP A 116 -17.71 8.98 0.48
N LEU A 117 -17.64 8.13 -0.56
CA LEU A 117 -18.86 7.44 -1.01
C LEU A 117 -19.45 6.42 -0.04
N PRO A 118 -18.75 5.43 0.55
CA PRO A 118 -19.45 4.39 1.32
C PRO A 118 -20.06 4.92 2.63
N ALA A 119 -19.33 5.78 3.35
CA ALA A 119 -19.83 6.38 4.59
C ALA A 119 -20.93 7.43 4.33
N LEU A 120 -20.79 8.25 3.28
CA LEU A 120 -21.83 9.20 2.87
C LEU A 120 -23.07 8.48 2.34
N LEU A 121 -22.91 7.35 1.63
CA LEU A 121 -24.05 6.55 1.16
C LEU A 121 -24.75 5.83 2.31
N ASP A 122 -24.02 5.34 3.33
CA ASP A 122 -24.61 4.80 4.54
C ASP A 122 -25.31 5.89 5.37
N GLU A 123 -24.78 7.12 5.44
CA GLU A 123 -25.45 8.25 6.10
C GLU A 123 -26.67 8.76 5.30
N LEU A 124 -26.59 8.87 3.98
CA LEU A 124 -27.71 9.25 3.09
C LEU A 124 -28.81 8.19 3.05
N ALA A 125 -28.46 6.91 3.17
CA ALA A 125 -29.43 5.82 3.23
C ALA A 125 -30.18 5.76 4.57
N ASN A 126 -29.62 6.33 5.65
CA ASN A 126 -30.12 6.18 7.01
C ASN A 126 -30.47 7.50 7.74
N GLY A 127 -30.29 8.68 7.12
CA GLY A 127 -30.56 9.97 7.76
C GLY A 127 -31.29 10.96 6.86
N GLU A 128 -32.43 11.47 7.34
CA GLU A 128 -33.24 12.52 6.66
C GLU A 128 -32.46 13.85 6.47
N ASP A 129 -31.30 14.01 7.12
CA ASP A 129 -30.48 15.24 7.11
C ASP A 129 -29.30 15.23 6.10
N GLY A 130 -29.06 14.14 5.37
CA GLY A 130 -27.87 14.01 4.52
C GLY A 130 -27.89 14.89 3.25
N ALA A 131 -29.07 15.23 2.75
CA ALA A 131 -29.22 15.99 1.50
C ALA A 131 -28.83 17.47 1.64
N GLU A 132 -28.99 18.08 2.82
CA GLU A 132 -28.74 19.51 3.03
C GLU A 132 -27.25 19.86 3.13
N ARG A 133 -26.42 18.93 3.61
CA ARG A 133 -24.96 19.14 3.73
C ARG A 133 -24.20 18.96 2.42
N ALA A 134 -24.71 18.13 1.50
CA ALA A 134 -24.10 17.93 0.19
C ALA A 134 -24.22 19.16 -0.73
N ALA A 135 -25.17 20.07 -0.47
CA ALA A 135 -25.36 21.28 -1.26
C ALA A 135 -24.48 22.47 -0.81
N ALA A 136 -23.73 22.33 0.28
CA ALA A 136 -22.95 23.40 0.91
C ALA A 136 -21.42 23.20 0.84
N ALA A 137 -20.94 22.18 0.13
CA ALA A 137 -19.52 21.90 -0.14
C ALA A 137 -19.23 21.99 -1.64
#